data_AF-A0A941VJH7-F1
#
_entry.id   AF-A0A941VJH7-F1
#
_cell.length_a   1.000
_cell.length_b   1.000
_cell.length_c   1.000
_cell.angle_alpha   90.00
_cell.angle_beta   90.00
_cell.angle_gamma   90.00
#
_symmetry.space_group_name_H-M   'P 1'
#
loop_
_entity.id
_entity.type
_entity.pdbx_description
1 polymer ?
#
loop_
_entity_poly.entity_id
_entity_poly.type
_entity_poly.pdbx_seq_one_letter_code
_entity_poly.pdbx_strand_id
1 'polypeptide(L)'
;VIECKYHSDGGKPTDVKVALYVHSRFHDIKKAFELTPEHGQDVHQGWLVTNTRCTTDAIKYAECVGLRIISWRYPKTGSLEKMIEEKRLYPVTILPSARRKFLETLFVNNFILAQDIADIDETSFLRKSGIDQKTARAIKREADEICPCTPLAMLLTAGSRLL
;
A
#
# COMPACT_ATOMS: atom_id res chain seq x y z
N VAL A 1 3.73 -9.23 -12.12
CA VAL A 1 4.21 -9.71 -10.80
C VAL A 1 4.57 -8.49 -9.96
N ILE A 2 4.07 -8.40 -8.72
CA ILE A 2 4.37 -7.30 -7.80
C ILE A 2 4.95 -7.89 -6.52
N GLU A 3 6.16 -7.50 -6.16
CA GLU A 3 6.85 -7.96 -4.95
C GLU A 3 7.06 -6.78 -3.99
N CYS A 4 6.66 -6.98 -2.73
CA CYS A 4 6.75 -5.96 -1.68
C CYS A 4 7.93 -6.26 -0.75
N LYS A 5 8.92 -5.37 -0.69
CA LYS A 5 10.03 -5.43 0.27
C LYS A 5 9.87 -4.39 1.36
N TYR A 6 9.43 -4.84 2.54
CA TYR A 6 9.39 -4.01 3.74
C TYR A 6 10.73 -4.00 4.49
N HIS A 7 11.06 -2.85 5.07
CA HIS A 7 12.09 -2.68 6.09
C HIS A 7 11.49 -2.00 7.33
N SER A 8 11.77 -2.54 8.51
CA SER A 8 11.38 -1.92 9.78
C SER A 8 12.22 -0.69 10.13
N ASP A 9 13.44 -0.61 9.59
CA ASP A 9 14.34 0.54 9.74
C ASP A 9 14.29 1.42 8.49
N GLY A 10 13.85 2.67 8.66
CA GLY A 10 13.76 3.66 7.58
C GLY A 10 15.10 4.10 7.00
N GLY A 11 16.21 3.86 7.70
CA GLY A 11 17.56 4.20 7.25
C GLY A 11 18.13 3.22 6.21
N LYS A 12 17.56 2.02 6.09
CA LYS A 12 18.08 0.99 5.19
C LYS A 12 17.45 1.08 3.80
N PRO A 13 18.22 1.44 2.75
CA PRO A 13 17.70 1.43 1.41
C PRO A 13 17.53 -0.01 0.89
N THR A 14 16.60 -0.20 -0.02
CA THR A 14 16.52 -1.41 -0.83
C THR A 14 17.60 -1.39 -1.90
N ASP A 15 18.46 -2.41 -1.90
CA ASP A 15 19.64 -2.46 -2.77
C ASP A 15 19.39 -3.21 -4.09
N VAL A 16 20.41 -3.23 -4.95
CA VAL A 16 20.36 -3.87 -6.27
C VAL A 16 20.17 -5.39 -6.18
N LYS A 17 20.57 -6.04 -5.08
CA LYS A 17 20.39 -7.50 -4.92
C LYS A 17 18.90 -7.83 -4.83
N VAL A 18 18.11 -7.00 -4.16
CA VAL A 18 16.65 -7.16 -4.11
C VAL A 18 16.04 -6.95 -5.50
N ALA A 19 16.48 -5.93 -6.24
CA ALA A 19 16.00 -5.69 -7.60
C ALA A 19 16.31 -6.87 -8.55
N LEU A 20 17.54 -7.42 -8.48
CA LEU A 20 17.96 -8.62 -9.21
C LEU A 20 17.10 -9.84 -8.86
N TYR A 21 16.85 -10.05 -7.56
CA TYR A 21 15.99 -11.14 -7.09
C TYR A 21 14.57 -11.04 -7.64
N VAL A 22 13.94 -9.87 -7.51
CA VAL A 22 12.57 -9.65 -8.00
C VAL A 22 12.50 -9.80 -9.52
N HIS A 23 13.50 -9.31 -10.24
CA HIS A 23 13.55 -9.45 -11.69
C HIS A 23 13.69 -10.92 -12.12
N SER A 24 14.54 -11.70 -11.44
CA SER A 24 14.68 -13.14 -11.67
C SER A 24 13.36 -13.89 -11.43
N ARG A 25 12.67 -13.58 -10.32
CA ARG A 25 11.35 -14.15 -9.99
C ARG A 25 10.29 -13.83 -11.03
N PHE A 26 10.25 -12.58 -11.50
CA PHE A 26 9.38 -12.17 -12.59
C PHE A 26 9.63 -12.98 -13.86
N HIS A 27 10.90 -13.16 -14.25
CA HIS A 27 11.28 -13.94 -15.43
C HIS A 27 10.89 -15.41 -15.33
N ASP A 28 11.06 -16.01 -14.15
CA ASP A 28 10.69 -17.41 -13.92
C ASP A 28 9.17 -17.62 -14.09
N ILE A 29 8.37 -16.72 -13.50
CA ILE A 29 6.91 -16.73 -13.65
C ILE A 29 6.51 -16.47 -15.11
N LYS A 30 7.12 -15.47 -15.76
CA LYS A 30 6.83 -15.14 -17.16
C LYS A 30 7.08 -16.34 -18.07
N LYS A 31 8.20 -17.04 -17.88
CA LYS A 31 8.55 -18.24 -18.64
C LYS A 31 7.51 -19.36 -18.43
N ALA A 32 7.05 -19.57 -17.20
CA ALA A 32 6.01 -20.56 -16.92
C ALA A 32 4.68 -20.24 -17.62
N PHE A 33 4.31 -18.95 -17.67
CA PHE A 33 3.12 -18.49 -18.38
C PHE A 33 3.23 -18.68 -19.90
N GLU A 34 4.37 -18.30 -20.49
CA GLU A 34 4.65 -18.46 -21.93
C GLU A 34 4.58 -19.93 -22.41
N LEU A 35 4.83 -20.88 -21.52
CA LEU A 35 4.76 -22.31 -21.82
C LEU A 35 3.34 -22.90 -21.74
N THR A 36 2.35 -22.14 -21.26
CA THR A 36 1.01 -22.67 -21.01
C THR A 36 -0.03 -22.01 -21.93
N PRO A 37 -0.51 -22.70 -22.97
CA PRO A 37 -1.36 -22.13 -24.04
C PRO A 37 -2.70 -21.53 -23.57
N GLU A 38 -3.19 -21.92 -22.38
CA GLU A 38 -4.50 -21.54 -21.84
C GLU A 38 -4.50 -20.20 -21.07
N HIS A 39 -3.33 -19.61 -20.79
CA HIS A 39 -3.25 -18.36 -20.03
C HIS A 39 -3.45 -17.17 -20.98
N GLY A 40 -4.70 -16.75 -21.16
CA GLY A 40 -5.09 -15.61 -21.99
C GLY A 40 -4.63 -14.22 -21.52
N GLN A 41 -3.67 -14.12 -20.61
CA GLN A 41 -3.05 -12.86 -20.19
C GLN A 41 -1.55 -13.03 -19.97
N ASP A 42 -0.77 -12.34 -20.79
CA ASP A 42 0.67 -12.25 -20.70
C ASP A 42 1.11 -11.57 -19.39
N VAL A 43 2.11 -12.14 -18.72
CA VAL A 43 2.77 -11.50 -17.57
C VAL A 43 3.73 -10.42 -18.10
N HIS A 44 3.22 -9.19 -18.19
CA HIS A 44 3.91 -8.11 -18.90
C HIS A 44 4.98 -7.36 -18.09
N GLN A 45 4.84 -7.28 -16.75
CA GLN A 45 5.68 -6.40 -15.96
C GLN A 45 5.98 -6.92 -14.55
N GLY A 46 7.23 -6.76 -14.12
CA GLY A 46 7.69 -6.95 -12.75
C GLY A 46 7.71 -5.62 -12.00
N TRP A 47 7.28 -5.62 -10.73
CA TRP A 47 7.28 -4.45 -9.86
C TRP A 47 7.96 -4.78 -8.54
N LEU A 48 8.83 -3.87 -8.09
CA LEU A 48 9.39 -3.84 -6.74
C LEU A 48 8.77 -2.67 -5.98
N VAL A 49 8.02 -2.97 -4.92
CA VAL A 49 7.42 -1.96 -4.03
C VAL A 49 8.12 -2.00 -2.68
N THR A 50 8.51 -0.86 -2.12
CA THR A 50 9.19 -0.80 -0.81
C THR A 50 8.84 0.45 -0.03
N ASN A 51 8.83 0.36 1.30
CA ASN A 51 8.53 1.49 2.19
C ASN A 51 9.74 2.39 2.48
N THR A 52 10.95 2.02 2.04
CA THR A 52 12.15 2.86 2.14
C THR A 52 12.59 3.35 0.77
N ARG A 53 13.70 4.08 0.68
CA ARG A 53 14.28 4.47 -0.62
C ARG A 53 15.00 3.28 -1.26
N CYS A 54 15.22 3.34 -2.57
CA CYS A 54 16.11 2.42 -3.27
C CYS A 54 17.50 3.04 -3.45
N THR A 55 18.55 2.20 -3.54
CA THR A 55 19.87 2.68 -3.94
C THR A 55 19.87 3.10 -5.41
N THR A 56 20.81 3.97 -5.79
CA THR A 56 20.99 4.39 -7.19
C THR A 56 21.23 3.20 -8.12
N ASP A 57 21.98 2.19 -7.69
CA ASP A 57 22.23 0.99 -8.48
C ASP A 57 20.96 0.16 -8.70
N ALA A 58 20.10 0.06 -7.68
CA ALA A 58 18.81 -0.62 -7.81
C ALA A 58 17.90 0.10 -8.82
N ILE A 59 17.87 1.44 -8.77
CA ILE A 59 17.10 2.27 -9.71
C ILE A 59 17.62 2.10 -11.13
N LYS A 60 18.92 2.29 -11.35
CA LYS A 60 19.57 2.15 -12.67
C LYS A 60 19.36 0.76 -13.26
N TYR A 61 19.52 -0.29 -12.44
CA TYR A 61 19.28 -1.65 -12.88
C TYR A 61 17.81 -1.83 -13.32
N ALA A 62 16.87 -1.39 -12.48
CA ALA A 62 15.46 -1.57 -12.72
C ALA A 62 14.99 -0.83 -13.99
N GLU A 63 15.45 0.40 -14.21
CA GLU A 63 15.21 1.16 -15.44
C GLU A 63 15.76 0.43 -16.67
N CYS A 64 16.97 -0.13 -16.57
CA CYS A 64 17.63 -0.86 -17.67
C CYS A 64 16.84 -2.11 -18.10
N VAL A 65 16.30 -2.86 -17.14
CA VAL A 65 15.59 -4.12 -17.42
C VAL A 65 14.07 -3.98 -17.49
N GLY A 66 13.53 -2.76 -17.35
CA GLY A 66 12.09 -2.52 -17.36
C GLY A 66 11.35 -2.99 -16.09
N LEU A 67 12.05 -3.18 -14.97
CA LEU A 67 11.45 -3.45 -13.66
C LEU A 67 10.90 -2.13 -13.08
N ARG A 68 9.60 -2.08 -12.76
CA ARG A 68 9.03 -0.88 -12.14
C ARG A 68 9.38 -0.83 -10.66
N ILE A 69 9.79 0.34 -10.17
CA ILE A 69 9.98 0.56 -8.72
C ILE A 69 8.93 1.55 -8.23
N ILE A 70 8.31 1.24 -7.09
CA ILE A 70 7.60 2.20 -6.25
C ILE A 70 8.24 2.16 -4.87
N SER A 71 8.83 3.27 -4.45
CA SER A 71 9.53 3.36 -3.19
C SER A 71 9.25 4.68 -2.48
N TRP A 72 9.79 4.87 -1.29
CA TRP A 72 9.70 6.17 -0.63
C TRP A 72 10.40 7.22 -1.50
N ARG A 73 9.69 8.29 -1.88
CA ARG A 73 10.19 9.38 -2.75
C ARG A 73 10.63 9.01 -4.16
N TYR A 74 10.32 7.80 -4.66
CA TYR A 74 10.57 7.44 -6.06
C TYR A 74 9.44 6.56 -6.64
N PRO A 75 9.05 6.73 -7.92
CA PRO A 75 9.48 7.79 -8.83
C PRO A 75 9.00 9.18 -8.37
N LYS A 76 9.51 10.25 -8.98
CA LYS A 76 9.16 11.64 -8.59
C LYS A 76 7.65 11.89 -8.56
N THR A 77 6.91 11.24 -9.45
CA THR A 77 5.43 11.27 -9.49
C THR A 77 4.93 9.84 -9.34
N GLY A 78 4.02 9.60 -8.38
CA GLY A 78 3.55 8.25 -8.06
C GLY A 78 4.52 7.45 -7.18
N SER A 79 5.33 8.11 -6.34
CA SER A 79 6.03 7.45 -5.24
C SER A 79 5.04 6.95 -4.18
N LEU A 80 5.48 6.03 -3.32
CA LEU A 80 4.65 5.52 -2.23
C LEU A 80 4.19 6.65 -1.28
N GLU A 81 5.10 7.56 -0.91
CA GLU A 81 4.82 8.74 -0.08
C GLU A 81 3.69 9.58 -0.69
N LYS A 82 3.78 9.90 -1.99
CA LYS A 82 2.74 10.68 -2.68
C LYS A 82 1.42 9.93 -2.76
N MET A 83 1.44 8.64 -3.05
CA MET A 83 0.21 7.84 -3.06
C MET A 83 -0.51 7.86 -1.71
N ILE A 84 0.24 7.78 -0.61
CA ILE A 84 -0.32 7.83 0.75
C ILE A 84 -0.90 9.21 1.04
N GLU A 85 -0.16 10.28 0.73
CA GLU A 85 -0.59 11.65 1.00
C GLU A 85 -1.79 12.09 0.16
N GLU A 86 -1.72 11.88 -1.16
CA GLU A 86 -2.75 12.32 -2.11
C GLU A 86 -4.10 11.62 -1.89
N LYS A 87 -4.06 10.35 -1.47
CA LYS A 87 -5.24 9.50 -1.31
C LYS A 87 -5.59 9.21 0.16
N ARG A 88 -4.86 9.79 1.12
CA ARG A 88 -5.03 9.57 2.57
C ARG A 88 -5.01 8.08 2.96
N LEU A 89 -4.12 7.29 2.34
CA LEU A 89 -4.02 5.85 2.56
C LEU A 89 -3.23 5.54 3.83
N TYR A 90 -3.77 5.96 4.97
CA TYR A 90 -3.16 5.77 6.28
C TYR A 90 -3.45 4.36 6.80
N PRO A 91 -2.44 3.50 7.05
CA PRO A 91 -2.67 2.17 7.60
C PRO A 91 -3.26 2.24 9.01
N VAL A 92 -4.13 1.30 9.39
CA VAL A 92 -4.67 1.23 10.76
C VAL A 92 -3.59 1.08 11.84
N THR A 93 -2.38 0.65 11.47
CA THR A 93 -1.25 0.51 12.39
C THR A 93 -0.75 1.84 12.97
N ILE A 94 -1.13 2.98 12.39
CA ILE A 94 -0.79 4.29 12.94
C ILE A 94 -1.74 4.72 14.08
N LEU A 95 -2.88 4.05 14.23
CA LEU A 95 -3.88 4.35 15.25
C LEU A 95 -3.41 3.82 16.61
N PRO A 96 -3.22 4.69 17.64
CA PRO A 96 -2.68 4.27 18.94
C PRO A 96 -3.46 3.14 19.62
N SER A 97 -4.77 3.08 19.45
CA SER A 97 -5.63 2.06 20.04
C SER A 97 -5.63 0.73 19.26
N ALA A 98 -5.18 0.73 18.00
CA ALA A 98 -5.04 -0.46 17.17
C ALA A 98 -3.77 -1.27 17.52
N ARG A 99 -3.68 -1.70 18.78
CA ARG A 99 -2.54 -2.47 19.30
C ARG A 99 -2.35 -3.76 18.50
N ARG A 100 -1.11 -4.26 18.46
CA ARG A 100 -0.71 -5.49 17.73
C ARG A 100 -1.67 -6.67 17.87
N LYS A 101 -2.23 -6.90 19.06
CA LYS A 101 -3.18 -8.00 19.34
C LYS A 101 -4.51 -7.90 18.58
N PHE A 102 -4.86 -6.72 18.07
CA PHE A 102 -6.11 -6.45 17.34
C PHE A 102 -5.90 -6.35 15.82
N LEU A 103 -4.66 -6.16 15.37
CA LEU A 103 -4.36 -5.92 13.94
C LEU A 103 -4.79 -7.08 13.06
N GLU A 104 -4.51 -8.32 13.47
CA GLU A 104 -4.93 -9.50 12.71
C GLU A 104 -6.45 -9.56 12.55
N THR A 105 -7.19 -9.26 13.62
CA THR A 105 -8.65 -9.21 13.59
C THR A 105 -9.16 -8.10 12.67
N LEU A 106 -8.56 -6.90 12.71
CA LEU A 106 -8.91 -5.82 11.77
C LEU A 106 -8.65 -6.25 10.33
N PHE A 107 -7.49 -6.86 10.05
CA PHE A 107 -7.10 -7.26 8.69
C PHE A 107 -8.02 -8.34 8.12
N VAL A 108 -8.35 -9.38 8.90
CA VAL A 108 -9.28 -10.44 8.48
C VAL A 108 -10.68 -9.87 8.22
N ASN A 109 -11.07 -8.81 8.93
CA ASN A 109 -12.34 -8.10 8.71
C ASN A 109 -12.25 -6.97 7.67
N ASN A 110 -11.17 -6.92 6.87
CA ASN A 110 -10.93 -5.95 5.79
C ASN A 110 -10.85 -4.48 6.26
N PHE A 111 -10.39 -4.23 7.48
CA PHE A 111 -10.01 -2.90 7.95
C PHE A 111 -8.49 -2.74 7.88
N ILE A 112 -7.98 -2.26 6.75
CA ILE A 112 -6.54 -2.10 6.47
C ILE A 112 -6.11 -0.65 6.64
N LEU A 113 -6.96 0.28 6.23
CA LEU A 113 -6.76 1.71 6.26
C LEU A 113 -7.66 2.38 7.30
N ALA A 114 -7.22 3.49 7.87
CA ALA A 114 -8.03 4.29 8.78
C ALA A 114 -9.31 4.80 8.11
N GLN A 115 -9.27 5.12 6.82
CA GLN A 115 -10.46 5.50 6.06
C GLN A 115 -11.51 4.38 6.00
N ASP A 116 -11.10 3.10 5.97
CA ASP A 116 -12.04 1.95 5.97
C ASP A 116 -12.90 1.96 7.25
N ILE A 117 -12.33 2.49 8.33
CA ILE A 117 -12.98 2.64 9.64
C ILE A 117 -13.74 3.96 9.71
N ALA A 118 -13.20 5.04 9.16
CA ALA A 118 -13.82 6.36 9.22
C ALA A 118 -15.11 6.45 8.37
N ASP A 119 -15.09 5.83 7.19
CA ASP A 119 -16.19 5.89 6.21
C ASP A 119 -17.41 5.04 6.59
N ILE A 120 -17.24 4.08 7.52
CA ILE A 120 -18.33 3.24 8.02
C ILE A 120 -18.94 3.84 9.30
N ASP A 121 -20.25 3.68 9.49
CA ASP A 121 -20.91 4.12 10.71
C ASP A 121 -20.41 3.35 11.95
N GLU A 122 -20.42 4.00 13.12
CA GLU A 122 -19.91 3.40 14.36
C GLU A 122 -20.59 2.05 14.66
N THR A 123 -21.91 1.97 14.52
CA THR A 123 -22.66 0.74 14.85
C THR A 123 -22.21 -0.43 13.99
N SER A 124 -22.05 -0.19 12.69
CA SER A 124 -21.54 -1.20 11.76
C SER A 124 -20.08 -1.56 12.03
N PHE A 125 -19.23 -0.60 12.38
CA PHE A 125 -17.84 -0.87 12.74
C PHE A 125 -17.73 -1.72 14.01
N LEU A 126 -18.47 -1.37 15.07
CA LEU A 126 -18.49 -2.14 16.32
C LEU A 126 -18.92 -3.59 16.09
N ARG A 127 -19.90 -3.81 15.19
CA ARG A 127 -20.37 -5.15 14.85
C ARG A 127 -19.37 -5.93 13.99
N LYS A 128 -18.71 -5.29 13.02
CA LYS A 128 -17.84 -5.96 12.03
C LYS A 128 -16.39 -6.09 12.47
N SER A 129 -15.89 -5.23 13.35
CA SER A 129 -14.48 -5.18 13.72
C SER A 129 -13.98 -6.43 14.44
N GLY A 130 -14.86 -7.19 15.10
CA GLY A 130 -14.48 -8.34 15.92
C GLY A 130 -13.75 -7.96 17.22
N ILE A 131 -13.78 -6.69 17.61
CA ILE A 131 -13.07 -6.12 18.76
C ILE A 131 -14.08 -5.71 19.85
N ASP A 132 -13.65 -5.72 21.11
CA ASP A 132 -14.48 -5.23 22.22
C ASP A 132 -14.90 -3.77 22.00
N GLN A 133 -16.13 -3.43 22.41
CA GLN A 133 -16.73 -2.13 22.08
C GLN A 133 -15.90 -0.94 22.58
N LYS A 134 -15.24 -1.06 23.75
CA LYS A 134 -14.44 0.03 24.31
C LYS A 134 -13.25 0.34 23.41
N THR A 135 -12.50 -0.69 23.02
CA THR A 135 -11.35 -0.54 22.11
C THR A 135 -11.82 -0.08 20.72
N ALA A 136 -12.87 -0.71 20.18
CA ALA A 136 -13.36 -0.37 18.85
C ALA A 136 -13.83 1.10 18.76
N ARG A 137 -14.53 1.62 19.78
CA ARG A 137 -14.87 3.05 19.82
C ARG A 137 -13.63 3.96 19.83
N ALA A 138 -12.58 3.58 20.56
CA ALA A 138 -11.34 4.36 20.58
C ALA A 138 -10.66 4.37 19.20
N ILE A 139 -10.56 3.21 18.53
CA ILE A 139 -10.03 3.09 17.17
C ILE A 139 -10.86 3.91 16.18
N LYS A 140 -12.21 3.84 16.26
CA LYS A 140 -13.11 4.60 15.40
C LYS A 140 -12.89 6.10 15.54
N ARG A 141 -12.81 6.58 16.78
CA ARG A 141 -12.55 7.99 17.06
C ARG A 141 -11.22 8.45 16.50
N GLU A 142 -10.14 7.69 16.71
CA GLU A 142 -8.81 8.02 16.18
C GLU A 142 -8.82 8.05 14.64
N ALA A 143 -9.51 7.10 14.00
CA ALA A 143 -9.68 7.07 12.56
C ALA A 143 -10.44 8.30 12.03
N ASP A 144 -11.53 8.70 12.69
CA ASP A 144 -12.33 9.88 12.33
C ASP A 144 -11.54 11.19 12.48
N GLU A 145 -10.64 11.26 13.47
CA GLU A 145 -9.78 12.43 13.69
C GLU A 145 -8.74 12.61 12.57
N ILE A 146 -8.19 11.52 12.01
CA ILE A 146 -7.19 11.59 10.93
C ILE A 146 -7.79 11.55 9.52
N CYS A 147 -8.99 10.99 9.38
CA CYS A 147 -9.75 10.90 8.15
C CYS A 147 -11.09 11.64 8.32
N PRO A 148 -11.07 12.99 8.47
CA PRO A 148 -12.29 13.74 8.64
C PRO A 148 -13.18 13.54 7.43
N CYS A 149 -14.46 13.25 7.70
CA CYS A 149 -15.49 13.03 6.70
C CYS A 149 -15.46 14.20 5.71
N THR A 150 -14.88 13.97 4.55
CA THR A 150 -14.80 14.99 3.51
C THR A 150 -16.05 14.78 2.67
N PRO A 151 -16.97 15.75 2.58
CA PRO A 151 -18.17 15.58 1.77
C PRO A 151 -17.74 15.19 0.35
N LEU A 152 -18.41 14.18 -0.22
CA LEU A 152 -18.15 13.67 -1.58
C LEU A 152 -18.02 14.81 -2.64
N ALA A 153 -18.66 15.97 -2.37
CA ALA A 153 -18.61 17.19 -3.17
C ALA A 153 -17.21 17.85 -3.29
N MET A 154 -16.29 17.65 -2.34
CA MET A 154 -14.94 18.25 -2.42
C MET A 154 -13.96 17.47 -3.32
N LEU A 155 -14.18 16.16 -3.50
CA LEU A 155 -13.32 15.34 -4.37
C LEU A 155 -13.55 15.64 -5.86
N LEU A 156 -14.76 16.01 -6.26
CA LEU A 156 -15.08 16.38 -7.65
C LEU A 156 -14.57 17.79 -8.02
N THR A 157 -14.46 18.70 -7.06
CA THR A 157 -13.99 20.08 -7.31
C THR A 157 -12.47 20.20 -7.36
N ALA A 158 -11.74 19.32 -6.66
CA ALA A 158 -10.27 19.30 -6.69
C ALA A 158 -9.69 18.81 -8.04
N GLY A 159 -10.41 17.97 -8.78
CA GLY A 159 -10.00 17.48 -10.11
C GLY A 159 -10.21 18.49 -11.25
N SER A 160 -10.90 19.61 -10.99
CA SER A 160 -11.33 20.57 -12.03
C SER A 160 -10.48 21.84 -12.11
N ARG A 161 -9.40 21.96 -11.32
CA ARG A 161 -8.51 23.15 -11.31
C ARG A 161 -7.13 22.93 -11.95
N LEU A 162 -6.98 21.84 -12.70
CA LEU A 162 -5.80 21.57 -13.54
C LEU A 162 -6.23 21.32 -14.99
N LEU A 163 -6.96 22.27 -15.56
CA LEU A 163 -7.05 22.53 -17.00
C LEU A 163 -7.09 24.06 -17.20
#